data_AF-A0A843TAR5-F1
#
_entry.id   AF-A0A843TAR5-F1
#
_cell.length_a   1.000
_cell.length_b   1.000
_cell.length_c   1.000
_cell.angle_alpha   90.00
_cell.angle_beta   90.00
_cell.angle_gamma   90.00
#
_symmetry.space_group_name_H-M   'P 1'
#
loop_
_entity.id
_entity.type
_entity.pdbx_description
1 polymer ?
#
loop_
_entity_poly.entity_id
_entity_poly.type
_entity_poly.pdbx_seq_one_letter_code
_entity_poly.pdbx_strand_id
1 'polypeptide(L)' 'QLEHRLGSRLPELSMGMSADAEAAAAEGATLVRIGTALFGPRAETLVSSPS' A
#
# COMPACT_ATOMS: atom_id res chain seq x y z
N GLN A 1 -14.63 -12.60 -6.53
CA GLN A 1 -14.89 -12.57 -7.99
C GLN A 1 -13.62 -12.76 -8.83
N LEU A 2 -12.50 -12.10 -8.50
CA LEU A 2 -11.26 -12.21 -9.28
C LEU A 2 -10.64 -13.62 -9.27
N GLU A 3 -10.63 -14.29 -8.12
CA GLU A 3 -10.13 -15.68 -8.00
C GLU A 3 -10.81 -16.64 -8.98
N HIS A 4 -12.13 -16.51 -9.14
CA HIS A 4 -12.91 -17.32 -10.08
C HIS A 4 -12.54 -17.03 -11.54
N ARG A 5 -12.35 -15.75 -11.88
CA ARG A 5 -11.97 -15.31 -13.23
C ARG A 5 -10.57 -15.78 -13.63
N LEU A 6 -9.65 -15.84 -12.67
CA LEU A 6 -8.27 -16.26 -12.89
C LEU A 6 -8.04 -17.76 -12.65
N GLY A 7 -9.07 -18.49 -12.19
CA GLY A 7 -8.96 -19.90 -11.81
C GLY A 7 -7.91 -20.17 -10.74
N SER A 8 -7.58 -19.18 -9.91
CA SER A 8 -6.46 -19.20 -8.98
C SER A 8 -6.86 -18.53 -7.66
N ARG A 9 -6.39 -19.07 -6.53
CA ARG A 9 -6.58 -18.42 -5.23
C ARG A 9 -5.72 -17.17 -5.10
N LEU A 10 -6.26 -16.15 -4.43
CA LEU A 10 -5.60 -14.88 -4.12
C LEU A 10 -5.73 -14.64 -2.61
N PRO A 11 -4.91 -15.33 -1.79
CA PRO A 11 -5.06 -15.33 -0.34
C PRO A 11 -4.75 -13.97 0.29
N GLU A 12 -3.95 -13.13 -0.37
CA GLU A 12 -3.69 -11.77 0.09
C GLU A 12 -4.50 -10.70 -0.65
N LEU A 13 -5.08 -9.78 0.13
CA LEU A 13 -5.57 -8.49 -0.34
C LEU A 13 -4.63 -7.39 0.17
N SER A 14 -3.69 -6.97 -0.70
CA SER A 14 -2.77 -5.86 -0.41
C SER A 14 -3.41 -4.53 -0.78
N MET A 15 -3.85 -3.77 0.24
CA MET A 15 -4.54 -2.50 0.09
C MET A 15 -4.19 -1.58 1.27
N GLY A 16 -4.33 -0.27 1.06
CA GLY A 16 -4.03 0.73 2.07
C GLY A 16 -2.55 1.10 2.12
N MET A 17 -2.33 2.26 2.68
CA MET A 17 -1.10 2.97 2.94
C MET A 17 -1.14 3.54 4.37
N SER A 18 -0.17 4.36 4.74
CA SER A 18 -0.08 4.91 6.11
C SER A 18 -1.24 5.80 6.54
N ALA A 19 -2.02 6.36 5.61
CA ALA A 19 -3.08 7.33 5.91
C ALA A 19 -4.49 6.70 6.01
N ASP A 20 -4.64 5.46 5.57
CA ASP A 20 -5.91 4.75 5.40
C ASP A 20 -5.81 3.30 5.90
N ALA A 21 -4.91 3.04 6.85
CA ALA A 21 -4.62 1.70 7.35
C ALA A 21 -5.84 1.05 8.03
N GLU A 22 -6.55 1.80 8.88
CA GLU A 22 -7.73 1.34 9.60
C GLU A 22 -8.90 1.10 8.66
N ALA A 23 -9.09 1.98 7.68
CA ALA A 23 -10.12 1.82 6.66
C ALA A 23 -9.83 0.59 5.78
N ALA A 24 -8.59 0.41 5.33
CA ALA A 24 -8.20 -0.76 4.54
C ALA A 24 -8.43 -2.07 5.31
N ALA A 25 -8.12 -2.11 6.61
CA ALA A 25 -8.40 -3.26 7.46
C ALA A 25 -9.90 -3.55 7.56
N ALA A 26 -10.73 -2.50 7.74
CA ALA A 26 -12.19 -2.64 7.79
C ALA A 26 -12.79 -3.16 6.47
N GLU A 27 -12.18 -2.80 5.33
CA GLU A 27 -12.57 -3.24 3.98
C GLU A 27 -11.98 -4.63 3.60
N GLY A 28 -11.27 -5.29 4.53
CA GLY A 28 -10.80 -6.66 4.37
C GLY A 28 -9.37 -6.82 3.85
N ALA A 29 -8.53 -5.79 3.91
CA ALA A 29 -7.10 -5.94 3.60
C ALA A 29 -6.45 -6.96 4.53
N THR A 30 -5.66 -7.86 3.95
CA THR A 30 -4.83 -8.81 4.71
C THR A 30 -3.38 -8.35 4.83
N LEU A 31 -2.99 -7.35 4.03
CA LEU A 31 -1.69 -6.71 4.05
C LEU A 31 -1.86 -5.21 3.83
N VAL A 32 -1.36 -4.40 4.77
CA VAL A 32 -1.34 -2.94 4.67
C VAL A 32 0.11 -2.45 4.59
N ARG A 33 0.35 -1.46 3.73
CA ARG A 33 1.71 -0.94 3.49
C ARG A 33 1.97 0.30 4.34
N ILE A 34 2.86 0.20 5.32
CA ILE A 34 3.17 1.32 6.21
C ILE A 34 4.58 1.84 5.93
N GLY A 35 4.68 3.12 5.57
CA GLY A 35 5.93 3.83 5.34
C GLY A 35 6.02 5.08 6.20
N THR A 36 5.33 6.15 5.79
CA THR A 36 5.45 7.48 6.41
C THR A 36 5.07 7.49 7.90
N ALA A 37 4.10 6.69 8.33
CA ALA A 37 3.76 6.61 9.76
C ALA A 37 4.87 5.97 10.62
N LEU A 38 5.75 5.15 10.03
CA LEU A 38 6.88 4.52 10.73
C LEU A 38 8.20 5.29 10.55
N PHE A 39 8.47 5.77 9.33
CA PHE A 39 9.77 6.32 8.94
C PHE A 39 9.76 7.84 8.72
N GLY A 40 8.60 8.50 8.84
CA GLY A 40 8.46 9.92 8.55
C GLY A 40 8.36 10.24 7.05
N PRO A 41 8.39 11.53 6.68
CA PRO A 41 8.29 11.96 5.28
C PRO A 41 9.45 11.39 4.45
N ARG A 42 9.20 11.16 3.15
CA ARG A 42 10.27 10.78 2.23
C ARG A 42 11.25 11.94 2.12
N ALA A 43 12.55 11.64 2.12
CA ALA A 43 13.54 12.62 1.75
C ALA A 43 13.21 13.11 0.32
N GLU A 44 13.07 14.41 0.13
CA GLU A 44 13.12 14.97 -1.21
C GLU A 44 14.48 14.62 -1.79
N THR A 45 14.50 13.80 -2.82
CA THR A 45 15.69 13.67 -3.65
C THR A 45 15.99 15.06 -4.16
N LEU A 46 17.05 15.69 -3.65
CA LEU A 46 17.63 16.89 -4.23
C LEU A 46 18.19 16.49 -5.61
N VAL A 47 17.31 16.33 -6.59
CA VAL A 47 17.72 16.41 -7.99
C VAL A 47 17.99 17.88 -8.21
N SER A 48 19.25 18.27 -8.03
CA SER A 48 19.74 19.48 -8.64
C SER A 48 19.60 19.28 -10.14
N SER A 49 18.53 19.82 -10.74
CA SER A 49 18.45 19.97 -12.18
C SER A 49 19.72 20.71 -12.64
N PRO A 50 20.57 20.13 -13.51
CA PRO A 50 21.67 20.89 -14.05
C PRO A 50 21.08 22.01 -14.92
N SER A 51 21.44 23.25 -14.58
CA SER A 51 21.20 24.42 -15.42
C SER A 51 22.15 24.43 -16.61
#